data_AF-A0A849EI47-F1
#
_entry.id   AF-A0A849EI47-F1
#
_cell.length_a   1.000
_cell.length_b   1.000
_cell.length_c   1.000
_cell.angle_alpha   90.00
_cell.angle_beta   90.00
_cell.angle_gamma   90.00
#
_symmetry.space_group_name_H-M   'P 1'
#
loop_
_entity.id
_entity.type
_entity.pdbx_description
1 polymer ?
#
loop_
_entity_poly.entity_id
_entity_poly.type
_entity_poly.pdbx_seq_one_letter_code
_entity_poly.pdbx_strand_id
1 'polypeptide(L)'
;MKRTIFLFVALGIMIAACSDRDDDVTAINIRVKNMSSFLFDEVLVGDEEHIYETLGPDLYSEYQEYETAYRYSYIRITSGEEVFVLQPMDFVGEEVLPIG
;
A
#
# COMPACT_ATOMS: atom_id res chain seq x y z
N MET A 1 -21.44 2.38 -36.18
CA MET A 1 -20.44 3.47 -36.26
C MET A 1 -20.25 4.19 -34.93
N LYS A 2 -21.27 4.84 -34.33
CA LYS A 2 -21.11 5.48 -33.01
C LYS A 2 -20.75 4.51 -31.86
N ARG A 3 -21.36 3.32 -31.84
CA ARG A 3 -21.08 2.25 -30.85
C ARG A 3 -19.68 1.64 -30.97
N THR A 4 -19.18 1.51 -32.19
CA THR A 4 -17.83 0.96 -32.45
C THR A 4 -16.76 1.97 -32.10
N ILE A 5 -16.99 3.27 -32.33
CA ILE A 5 -16.09 4.35 -31.88
C ILE A 5 -15.97 4.36 -30.35
N PHE A 6 -17.10 4.19 -29.63
CA PHE A 6 -17.10 4.15 -28.17
C PHE A 6 -16.23 3.00 -27.61
N LEU A 7 -16.28 1.83 -28.25
CA LEU A 7 -15.45 0.67 -27.88
C LEU A 7 -13.95 0.92 -28.10
N PHE A 8 -13.57 1.56 -29.21
CA PHE A 8 -12.16 1.91 -29.46
C PHE A 8 -11.65 2.99 -28.50
N VAL A 9 -12.49 3.96 -28.13
CA VAL A 9 -12.13 4.97 -27.12
C VAL A 9 -11.96 4.33 -25.74
N ALA A 10 -12.87 3.44 -25.32
CA ALA A 10 -12.74 2.73 -24.05
C ALA A 10 -11.48 1.84 -24.00
N LEU A 11 -11.15 1.17 -25.11
CA LEU A 11 -9.93 0.36 -25.22
C LEU A 11 -8.66 1.24 -25.17
N GLY A 12 -8.70 2.42 -25.79
CA GLY A 12 -7.62 3.40 -25.74
C GLY A 12 -7.35 3.96 -24.35
N ILE A 13 -8.39 4.15 -23.53
CA ILE A 13 -8.25 4.61 -22.14
C ILE A 13 -7.63 3.52 -21.26
N MET A 14 -8.03 2.25 -21.45
CA MET A 14 -7.47 1.12 -20.70
C MET A 14 -5.97 0.92 -20.94
N ILE A 15 -5.47 1.13 -22.16
CA ILE A 15 -4.04 1.01 -22.46
C ILE A 15 -3.22 2.22 -22.00
N ALA A 16 -3.86 3.39 -21.85
CA ALA A 16 -3.20 4.61 -21.35
C ALA A 16 -3.20 4.71 -19.81
N ALA A 17 -3.92 3.83 -19.11
CA ALA A 17 -3.98 3.79 -17.65
C ALA A 17 -2.76 3.10 -17.01
N CYS A 18 -1.88 2.48 -17.81
CA CYS A 18 -0.59 2.03 -17.32
C CYS A 18 0.34 3.24 -17.18
N SER A 19 0.32 3.90 -16.02
CA SER A 19 1.43 4.76 -15.60
C SER A 19 2.54 3.86 -15.06
N ASP A 20 3.72 3.92 -15.67
CA ASP A 20 4.93 3.40 -15.03
C ASP A 20 5.27 4.37 -13.89
N ARG A 21 5.16 3.89 -12.65
CA ARG A 21 5.37 4.73 -11.46
C ARG A 21 6.85 4.90 -11.15
N ASP A 22 7.70 4.06 -11.72
CA ASP A 22 9.13 4.04 -11.42
C ASP A 22 9.88 5.27 -11.99
N ASP A 23 9.22 6.09 -12.82
CA ASP A 23 9.83 7.26 -13.48
C ASP A 23 10.01 8.49 -12.54
N ASP A 24 9.29 8.58 -11.41
CA ASP A 24 9.27 9.76 -10.51
C ASP A 24 9.31 9.40 -9.00
N VAL A 25 10.00 8.33 -8.60
CA VAL A 25 10.06 7.92 -7.18
C VAL A 25 11.05 8.78 -6.39
N THR A 26 10.55 9.71 -5.57
CA THR A 26 11.38 10.61 -4.74
C THR A 26 11.35 10.28 -3.24
N ALA A 27 10.52 9.33 -2.83
CA ALA A 27 10.33 8.94 -1.42
C ALA A 27 10.35 7.42 -1.26
N ILE A 28 10.41 6.94 -0.02
CA ILE A 28 10.25 5.51 0.27
C ILE A 28 8.78 5.14 0.05
N ASN A 29 8.50 4.06 -0.67
CA ASN A 29 7.14 3.64 -0.96
C ASN A 29 6.82 2.31 -0.31
N ILE A 30 5.87 2.32 0.63
CA ILE A 30 5.43 1.11 1.31
C ILE A 30 3.99 0.81 0.92
N ARG A 31 3.69 -0.47 0.78
CA ARG A 31 2.33 -0.99 0.68
C ARG A 31 2.16 -2.21 1.56
N VAL A 32 0.93 -2.48 1.95
CA VAL A 32 0.57 -3.64 2.75
C VAL A 32 0.11 -4.76 1.84
N LYS A 33 0.54 -5.99 2.15
CA LYS A 33 -0.04 -7.21 1.59
C LYS A 33 -0.75 -7.97 2.70
N ASN A 34 -2.03 -8.24 2.52
CA ASN A 34 -2.74 -9.13 3.43
C ASN A 34 -2.47 -10.58 3.03
N MET A 35 -1.60 -11.27 3.79
CA MET A 35 -1.30 -12.69 3.58
C MET A 35 -2.13 -13.61 4.50
N SER A 36 -3.19 -13.10 5.09
CA SER A 36 -4.09 -13.83 5.96
C SER A 36 -5.42 -14.12 5.27
N SER A 37 -6.26 -14.95 5.91
CA SER A 37 -7.64 -15.20 5.47
C SER A 37 -8.64 -14.16 6.01
N PHE A 38 -8.19 -13.19 6.80
CA PHE A 38 -9.04 -12.18 7.43
C PHE A 38 -9.21 -10.96 6.53
N LEU A 39 -10.32 -10.24 6.67
CA LEU A 39 -10.47 -8.90 6.13
C LEU A 39 -9.77 -7.94 7.10
N PHE A 40 -8.83 -7.13 6.61
CA PHE A 40 -8.33 -6.00 7.40
C PHE A 40 -9.26 -4.82 7.14
N ASP A 41 -9.85 -4.24 8.18
CA ASP A 41 -10.65 -3.02 8.05
C ASP A 41 -9.74 -1.79 7.98
N GLU A 42 -8.67 -1.82 8.77
CA GLU A 42 -7.64 -0.77 8.86
C GLU A 42 -6.28 -1.40 9.17
N VAL A 43 -5.22 -0.91 8.53
CA VAL A 43 -3.83 -1.21 8.90
C VAL A 43 -3.07 0.09 9.10
N LEU A 44 -2.53 0.31 10.28
CA LEU A 44 -1.61 1.41 10.57
C LEU A 44 -0.18 0.89 10.55
N VAL A 45 0.72 1.57 9.82
CA VAL A 45 2.14 1.20 9.73
C VAL A 45 3.03 2.39 10.11
N GLY A 46 3.66 2.31 11.27
CA GLY A 46 4.47 3.39 11.84
C GLY A 46 3.64 4.33 12.70
N ASP A 47 3.35 5.51 12.17
CA ASP A 47 2.62 6.57 12.84
C ASP A 47 1.16 6.69 12.35
N GLU A 48 0.42 7.66 12.89
CA GLU A 48 -1.00 7.89 12.59
C GLU A 48 -1.24 8.51 11.20
N GLU A 49 -0.20 8.90 10.46
CA GLU A 49 -0.33 9.45 9.11
C GLU A 49 -0.43 8.35 8.05
N HIS A 50 0.02 7.13 8.38
CA HIS A 50 0.15 6.03 7.43
C HIS A 50 -0.88 4.92 7.70
N ILE A 51 -2.14 5.24 7.38
CA ILE A 51 -3.29 4.35 7.53
C ILE A 51 -3.69 3.80 6.16
N TYR A 52 -3.75 2.49 6.06
CA TYR A 52 -4.25 1.75 4.90
C TYR A 52 -5.67 1.28 5.18
N GLU A 53 -6.58 1.57 4.25
CA GLU A 53 -7.99 1.20 4.35
C GLU A 53 -8.22 -0.31 4.12
N THR A 54 -9.49 -0.67 3.96
CA THR A 54 -9.95 -2.06 3.87
C THR A 54 -9.14 -2.88 2.86
N LEU A 55 -8.55 -3.96 3.35
CA LEU A 55 -7.69 -4.84 2.57
C LEU A 55 -8.13 -6.30 2.72
N GLY A 56 -8.70 -6.84 1.65
CA GLY A 56 -9.15 -8.23 1.59
C GLY A 56 -8.01 -9.24 1.58
N PRO A 57 -8.32 -10.54 1.81
CA PRO A 57 -7.35 -11.62 1.75
C PRO A 57 -6.57 -11.64 0.42
N ASP A 58 -5.26 -11.86 0.51
CA ASP A 58 -4.31 -11.96 -0.62
C ASP A 58 -4.18 -10.70 -1.50
N LEU A 59 -4.78 -9.57 -1.10
CA LEU A 59 -4.68 -8.31 -1.82
C LEU A 59 -3.51 -7.45 -1.34
N TYR A 60 -3.14 -6.51 -2.21
CA TYR A 60 -2.21 -5.42 -1.90
C TYR A 60 -2.99 -4.11 -1.74
N SER A 61 -2.56 -3.27 -0.82
CA SER A 61 -2.96 -1.87 -0.81
C SER A 61 -2.27 -1.11 -1.94
N GLU A 62 -2.75 0.11 -2.18
CA GLU A 62 -1.94 1.13 -2.84
C GLU A 62 -0.71 1.45 -1.99
N TYR A 63 0.29 2.03 -2.66
CA TYR A 63 1.47 2.53 -1.98
C TYR A 63 1.20 3.85 -1.27
N GLN A 64 1.87 4.07 -0.16
CA GLN A 64 2.00 5.37 0.49
C GLN A 64 3.47 5.78 0.55
N GLU A 65 3.71 7.08 0.47
CA GLU A 65 5.04 7.67 0.54
C GLU A 65 5.42 7.93 1.99
N TYR A 66 6.67 7.61 2.33
CA TYR A 66 7.26 7.80 3.64
C TYR A 66 8.50 8.69 3.51
N GLU A 67 8.62 9.69 4.38
CA GLU A 67 9.84 10.49 4.50
C GLU A 67 11.00 9.65 5.05
N THR A 68 10.70 8.75 6.00
CA THR A 68 11.66 7.82 6.60
C THR A 68 10.97 6.53 7.00
N ALA A 69 11.59 5.39 6.74
CA ALA A 69 11.11 4.09 7.18
C ALA A 69 12.26 3.10 7.39
N TYR A 70 11.98 2.05 8.18
CA TYR A 70 12.92 0.99 8.54
C TYR A 70 12.33 -0.39 8.21
N ARG A 71 13.12 -1.45 8.30
CA ARG A 71 12.68 -2.80 7.89
C ARG A 71 11.57 -3.38 8.75
N TYR A 72 11.46 -2.91 9.98
CA TYR A 72 10.34 -3.17 10.86
C TYR A 72 9.83 -1.85 11.41
N SER A 73 8.53 -1.80 11.68
CA SER A 73 7.84 -0.64 12.21
C SER A 73 6.75 -1.12 13.15
N TYR A 74 6.16 -0.20 13.90
CA TYR A 74 4.90 -0.47 14.58
C TYR A 74 3.83 -0.83 13.54
N ILE A 75 3.06 -1.89 13.79
CA ILE A 75 1.92 -2.26 12.94
C ILE A 75 0.73 -2.51 13.85
N ARG A 76 -0.41 -1.91 13.51
CA ARG A 76 -1.70 -2.22 14.13
C ARG A 76 -2.69 -2.59 13.03
N ILE A 77 -3.30 -3.76 13.16
CA ILE A 77 -4.33 -4.24 12.24
C ILE A 77 -5.65 -4.34 13.01
N THR A 78 -6.69 -3.70 12.49
CA THR A 78 -8.06 -3.84 12.97
C THR A 78 -8.82 -4.76 12.01
N SER A 79 -9.49 -5.77 12.55
CA SER A 79 -10.32 -6.73 11.79
C SER A 79 -11.57 -7.06 12.61
N GLY A 80 -12.67 -6.38 12.32
CA GLY A 80 -13.90 -6.42 13.10
C GLY A 80 -13.70 -5.85 14.49
N GLU A 81 -13.93 -6.68 15.51
CA GLU A 81 -13.72 -6.31 16.91
C GLU A 81 -12.30 -6.63 17.41
N GLU A 82 -11.49 -7.31 16.60
CA GLU A 82 -10.15 -7.76 16.96
C GLU A 82 -9.08 -6.76 16.54
N VAL A 83 -8.06 -6.58 17.39
CA VAL A 83 -6.91 -5.72 17.13
C VAL A 83 -5.62 -6.51 17.32
N PHE A 84 -4.80 -6.56 16.28
CA PHE A 84 -3.49 -7.20 16.27
C PHE A 84 -2.39 -6.14 16.26
N VAL A 85 -1.39 -6.27 17.12
CA VAL A 85 -0.29 -5.32 17.23
C VAL A 85 1.06 -6.02 17.12
N LEU A 86 1.92 -5.49 16.24
CA LEU A 86 3.34 -5.78 16.21
C LEU A 86 4.10 -4.52 16.65
N GLN A 87 4.83 -4.61 17.74
CA GLN A 87 5.62 -3.50 18.27
C GLN A 87 7.09 -3.92 18.38
N PRO A 88 7.99 -3.34 17.55
CA PRO A 88 9.43 -3.49 17.73
C PRO A 88 9.86 -2.93 19.09
N MET A 89 10.78 -3.62 19.77
CA MET A 89 11.29 -3.19 21.08
C MET A 89 12.49 -2.24 20.95
N ASP A 90 13.24 -2.33 19.85
CA ASP A 90 14.42 -1.52 19.59
C ASP A 90 14.70 -1.48 18.07
N PHE A 91 15.34 -0.40 17.62
CA PHE A 91 15.77 -0.15 16.24
C PHE A 91 17.31 -0.08 16.11
N VAL A 92 18.06 -0.47 17.15
CA VAL A 92 19.52 -0.49 17.12
C VAL A 92 20.04 -1.33 15.94
N GLY A 93 20.84 -0.70 15.09
CA GLY A 93 21.46 -1.32 13.91
C GLY A 93 20.60 -1.29 12.65
N GLU A 94 19.41 -0.67 12.69
CA GLU A 94 18.64 -0.43 11.46
C GLU A 94 19.23 0.70 10.63
N GLU A 95 19.04 0.56 9.33
CA GLU A 95 19.33 1.58 8.34
C GLU A 95 18.03 2.04 7.70
N VAL A 96 17.96 3.32 7.34
CA VAL A 96 16.81 3.88 6.62
C VAL A 96 16.67 3.14 5.29
N LEU A 97 15.45 2.76 4.94
CA LEU A 97 15.16 2.13 3.66
C LEU A 97 15.52 3.07 2.50
N PRO A 98 16.00 2.54 1.36
CA PRO A 98 16.24 3.34 0.18
C PRO A 98 14.91 3.85 -0.41
N ILE A 99 15.00 4.95 -1.15
CA ILE A 99 13.92 5.43 -2.03
C ILE A 99 13.59 4.33 -3.05
N GLY A 100 12.31 4.06 -3.26
CA GLY A 100 11.80 2.97 -4.11
C GLY A 100 10.41 2.51 -3.71
#